data_AF-A0A376TQ62-F1
#
_entry.id   AF-A0A376TQ62-F1
#
_cell.length_a   1.000
_cell.length_b   1.000
_cell.length_c   1.000
_cell.angle_alpha   90.00
_cell.angle_beta   90.00
_cell.angle_gamma   90.00
#
_symmetry.space_group_name_H-M   'P 1'
#
loop_
_entity.id
_entity.type
_entity.pdbx_description
1 polymer ?
#
loop_
_entity_poly.entity_id
_entity_poly.type
_entity_poly.pdbx_seq_one_letter_code
_entity_poly.pdbx_strand_id
1 'polypeptide(L)'
;MPQSNWNFLDQELLTWWMTEENFHQVIDHFLVMRICLEPQACLLAATVGTAEQKAHLNTLMAEMAALKENFRRERWIEVDMAWHEHIYE
;
A
#
# COMPACT_ATOMS: atom_id res chain seq x y z
N MET A 1 11.49 16.42 16.58
CA MET A 1 12.25 15.16 16.38
C MET A 1 13.03 15.29 15.08
N PRO A 2 14.32 14.93 15.01
CA PRO A 2 15.08 14.97 13.75
C PRO A 2 14.44 14.07 12.69
N GLN A 3 14.44 14.48 11.42
CA GLN A 3 13.86 13.70 10.31
C GLN A 3 14.50 12.30 10.18
N SER A 4 15.77 12.15 10.58
CA SER A 4 16.47 10.86 10.60
C SER A 4 15.82 9.80 11.49
N ASN A 5 14.90 10.19 12.38
CA ASN A 5 14.26 9.30 13.33
C ASN A 5 12.79 9.02 12.97
N TRP A 6 12.34 9.47 11.80
CA TRP A 6 10.96 9.35 11.37
C TRP A 6 10.67 7.97 10.79
N ASN A 7 9.51 7.42 11.12
CA ASN A 7 8.98 6.24 10.46
C ASN A 7 8.18 6.69 9.23
N PHE A 8 8.78 6.59 8.04
CA PHE A 8 8.12 6.98 6.79
C PHE A 8 7.00 6.02 6.32
N LEU A 9 6.69 4.99 7.09
CA LEU A 9 5.50 4.13 6.91
C LEU A 9 4.34 4.51 7.85
N ASP A 10 4.56 5.46 8.77
CA ASP A 10 3.53 5.90 9.70
C ASP A 10 2.52 6.79 8.99
N GLN A 11 1.26 6.33 8.93
CA GLN A 11 0.19 7.00 8.23
C GLN A 11 -0.19 8.35 8.88
N GLU A 12 -0.10 8.48 10.20
CA GLU A 12 -0.37 9.74 10.90
C GLU A 12 0.74 10.76 10.59
N LEU A 13 2.00 10.32 10.60
CA LEU A 13 3.13 11.16 10.22
C LEU A 13 3.02 11.63 8.77
N LEU A 14 2.73 10.73 7.82
CA LEU A 14 2.60 11.08 6.41
C LEU A 14 1.43 12.04 6.18
N THR A 15 0.30 11.83 6.85
CA THR A 15 -0.87 12.72 6.76
C THR A 15 -0.56 14.13 7.27
N TRP A 16 0.19 14.24 8.38
CA TRP A 16 0.62 15.53 8.92
C TRP A 16 1.70 16.20 8.06
N TRP A 17 2.63 15.41 7.52
CA TRP A 17 3.79 15.92 6.81
C TRP A 17 3.45 16.38 5.38
N MET A 18 2.45 15.76 4.74
CA MET A 18 2.09 16.04 3.35
C MET A 18 1.39 17.40 3.20
N THR A 19 2.08 18.34 2.55
CA THR A 19 1.57 19.64 2.12
C THR A 19 1.64 19.77 0.60
N GLU A 20 0.97 20.76 0.01
CA GLU A 20 1.09 21.01 -1.45
C GLU A 20 2.54 21.28 -1.88
N GLU A 21 3.34 21.92 -1.03
CA GLU A 21 4.72 22.33 -1.36
C GLU A 21 5.72 21.18 -1.32
N ASN A 22 5.52 20.18 -0.45
CA ASN A 22 6.46 19.06 -0.28
C ASN A 22 5.94 17.71 -0.84
N PHE A 23 4.77 17.70 -1.49
CA PHE A 23 4.10 16.50 -2.00
C PHE A 23 5.05 15.55 -2.74
N HIS A 24 5.79 16.05 -3.74
CA HIS A 24 6.69 15.22 -4.54
C HIS A 24 7.80 14.57 -3.69
N GLN A 25 8.36 15.31 -2.74
CA GLN A 25 9.40 14.79 -1.86
C GLN A 25 8.86 13.68 -0.95
N VAL A 26 7.67 13.88 -0.37
CA VAL A 26 7.02 12.88 0.49
C VAL A 26 6.71 11.61 -0.29
N ILE A 27 6.19 11.74 -1.51
CA ILE A 27 5.89 10.61 -2.41
C ILE A 27 7.17 9.85 -2.79
N ASP A 28 8.26 10.53 -3.11
CA ASP A 28 9.54 9.87 -3.44
C ASP A 28 10.04 9.01 -2.28
N HIS A 29 10.02 9.54 -1.04
CA HIS A 29 10.41 8.78 0.14
C HIS A 29 9.49 7.58 0.39
N PHE A 30 8.17 7.76 0.23
CA PHE A 30 7.19 6.70 0.41
C PHE A 30 7.35 5.57 -0.62
N LEU A 31 7.57 5.92 -1.90
CA LEU A 31 7.79 4.94 -2.97
C LEU A 31 9.06 4.13 -2.74
N VAL A 32 10.16 4.76 -2.28
CA VAL A 32 11.39 4.03 -1.93
C VAL A 32 11.12 3.00 -0.85
N MET A 33 10.36 3.36 0.20
CA MET A 33 10.00 2.43 1.26
C MET A 33 9.16 1.25 0.75
N ARG A 34 8.12 1.53 -0.06
CA ARG A 34 7.26 0.50 -0.67
C ARG A 34 8.06 -0.47 -1.53
N ILE A 35 8.91 0.04 -2.43
CA ILE A 35 9.75 -0.79 -3.31
C ILE A 35 10.70 -1.69 -2.51
N CYS A 36 11.19 -1.24 -1.36
CA CYS A 36 12.06 -2.05 -0.50
C CYS A 36 11.32 -3.17 0.25
N LEU A 37 10.06 -2.93 0.66
CA LEU A 37 9.34 -3.79 1.61
C LEU A 37 8.29 -4.68 0.96
N GLU A 38 7.50 -4.13 0.04
CA GLU A 38 6.35 -4.83 -0.55
C GLU A 38 6.74 -6.12 -1.28
N PRO A 39 7.86 -6.22 -2.01
CA PRO A 39 8.24 -7.49 -2.65
C PRO A 39 8.43 -8.63 -1.65
N GLN A 40 9.04 -8.34 -0.50
CA GLN A 40 9.25 -9.33 0.55
C GLN A 40 7.96 -9.66 1.29
N ALA A 41 7.10 -8.66 1.55
CA ALA A 41 5.77 -8.88 2.12
C ALA A 41 4.92 -9.79 1.22
N CYS A 42 4.90 -9.53 -0.10
CA CYS A 42 4.22 -10.36 -1.08
C CYS A 42 4.74 -11.80 -1.10
N LEU A 43 6.07 -11.99 -1.02
CA LEU A 43 6.68 -13.31 -0.92
C LEU A 43 6.22 -14.05 0.34
N LEU A 44 6.20 -13.36 1.49
CA LEU A 44 5.74 -13.95 2.76
C LEU A 44 4.25 -14.30 2.70
N ALA A 45 3.39 -13.38 2.27
CA ALA A 45 1.96 -13.63 2.08
C ALA A 45 1.70 -14.86 1.18
N ALA A 46 2.46 -14.99 0.08
CA ALA A 46 2.36 -16.13 -0.82
C ALA A 46 2.88 -17.45 -0.20
N THR A 47 3.96 -17.40 0.59
CA THR A 47 4.62 -18.60 1.12
C THR A 47 3.94 -19.11 2.38
N VAL A 48 3.67 -18.24 3.35
CA VAL A 48 3.20 -18.61 4.69
C VAL A 48 1.74 -18.25 4.97
N GLY A 49 1.10 -17.40 4.15
CA GLY A 49 -0.29 -17.00 4.36
C GLY A 49 -1.27 -18.18 4.32
N THR A 50 -2.36 -18.08 5.09
CA THR A 50 -3.42 -19.09 5.12
C THR A 50 -4.19 -19.13 3.80
N ALA A 51 -4.99 -20.18 3.60
CA ALA A 51 -5.84 -20.29 2.42
C ALA A 51 -6.83 -19.11 2.33
N GLU A 52 -7.36 -18.68 3.47
CA GLU A 52 -8.31 -17.56 3.58
C GLU A 52 -7.63 -16.23 3.24
N GLN A 53 -6.44 -15.95 3.78
CA GLN A 53 -5.68 -14.73 3.47
C GLN A 53 -5.35 -14.66 1.98
N LYS A 54 -4.90 -15.76 1.39
CA LYS A 54 -4.61 -15.86 -0.05
C LYS A 54 -5.86 -15.67 -0.91
N ALA A 55 -6.99 -16.26 -0.50
CA ALA A 55 -8.26 -16.08 -1.18
C ALA A 55 -8.73 -14.62 -1.12
N HIS A 56 -8.50 -13.93 -0.01
CA HIS A 56 -8.82 -12.51 0.14
C HIS A 56 -7.98 -11.64 -0.81
N LEU A 57 -6.67 -11.83 -0.84
CA LEU A 57 -5.77 -11.14 -1.79
C LEU A 57 -6.18 -11.36 -3.25
N ASN A 58 -6.55 -12.59 -3.61
CA ASN A 58 -7.03 -12.91 -4.97
C ASN A 58 -8.35 -12.20 -5.29
N THR A 59 -9.25 -12.09 -4.31
CA THR A 59 -10.54 -11.41 -4.47
C THR A 59 -10.33 -9.92 -4.72
N LEU A 60 -9.50 -9.28 -3.91
CA LEU A 60 -9.13 -7.86 -4.08
C LEU A 60 -8.45 -7.61 -5.44
N MET A 61 -7.51 -8.47 -5.85
CA MET A 61 -6.85 -8.38 -7.15
C MET A 61 -7.83 -8.51 -8.33
N ALA A 62 -8.78 -9.44 -8.25
CA ALA A 62 -9.82 -9.60 -9.26
C ALA A 62 -10.74 -8.37 -9.33
N GLU A 63 -11.07 -7.77 -8.19
CA GLU A 63 -11.85 -6.54 -8.15
C GLU A 63 -11.10 -5.36 -8.77
N MET A 64 -9.80 -5.19 -8.47
CA MET A 64 -8.98 -4.16 -9.12
C MET A 64 -8.95 -4.32 -10.64
N ALA A 65 -8.84 -5.57 -11.14
CA ALA A 65 -8.88 -5.86 -12.57
C ALA A 65 -10.24 -5.48 -13.20
N ALA A 66 -11.36 -5.81 -12.54
CA ALA A 66 -12.69 -5.44 -13.02
C ALA A 66 -12.92 -3.92 -13.00
N LEU A 67 -12.45 -3.23 -11.96
CA LEU A 67 -12.52 -1.78 -11.86
C LEU A 67 -11.67 -1.08 -12.93
N LYS A 68 -10.66 -1.72 -13.48
CA LYS A 68 -9.89 -1.18 -14.61
C LYS A 68 -10.72 -1.09 -15.90
N GLU A 69 -11.68 -2.00 -16.10
CA GLU A 69 -12.56 -2.01 -17.28
C GLU A 69 -13.66 -0.94 -17.18
N ASN A 70 -14.21 -0.73 -15.98
CA ASN A 70 -15.17 0.32 -15.69
C ASN A 70 -14.70 1.15 -14.49
N PHE A 71 -13.91 2.18 -14.79
CA PHE A 71 -13.13 2.91 -13.81
C PHE A 71 -13.98 3.74 -12.85
N ARG A 72 -14.11 3.23 -11.62
CA ARG A 72 -14.64 3.94 -10.45
C ARG A 72 -13.50 4.29 -9.52
N ARG A 73 -13.00 5.53 -9.63
CA ARG A 73 -11.79 5.99 -8.94
C ARG A 73 -11.80 5.70 -7.43
N GLU A 74 -12.84 6.14 -6.72
CA GLU A 74 -12.92 6.00 -5.25
C GLU A 74 -12.81 4.54 -4.84
N ARG A 75 -13.61 3.68 -5.47
CA ARG A 75 -13.57 2.24 -5.19
C ARG A 75 -12.23 1.61 -5.58
N TRP A 76 -11.61 2.05 -6.66
CA TRP A 76 -10.30 1.54 -7.08
C TRP A 76 -9.22 1.85 -6.02
N ILE A 77 -9.23 3.08 -5.47
CA ILE A 77 -8.30 3.48 -4.40
C ILE A 77 -8.53 2.65 -3.14
N GLU A 78 -9.79 2.43 -2.73
CA GLU A 78 -10.11 1.61 -1.56
C GLU A 78 -9.59 0.17 -1.70
N VAL A 79 -9.78 -0.44 -2.87
CA VAL A 79 -9.37 -1.84 -3.11
C VAL A 79 -7.85 -1.95 -3.23
N ASP A 80 -7.18 -0.98 -3.88
CA ASP A 80 -5.71 -0.91 -3.97
C ASP A 80 -5.08 -0.81 -2.58
N MET A 81 -5.60 0.10 -1.74
CA MET A 81 -5.14 0.28 -0.37
C MET A 81 -5.36 -1.00 0.45
N ALA A 82 -6.55 -1.60 0.40
CA ALA A 82 -6.84 -2.85 1.10
C ALA A 82 -5.91 -3.99 0.66
N TRP A 83 -5.57 -4.08 -0.62
CA TRP A 83 -4.64 -5.11 -1.12
C TRP A 83 -3.23 -4.91 -0.55
N HIS A 84 -2.73 -3.67 -0.56
CA HIS A 84 -1.40 -3.33 -0.05
C HIS A 84 -1.28 -3.38 1.47
N GLU A 85 -2.38 -3.21 2.21
CA GLU A 85 -2.41 -3.48 3.66
C GLU A 85 -2.37 -4.99 3.93
N HIS A 86 -3.18 -5.76 3.19
CA HIS A 86 -3.36 -7.20 3.43
C HIS A 86 -2.09 -8.03 3.19
N ILE A 87 -1.15 -7.59 2.35
CA ILE A 87 0.13 -8.30 2.16
C ILE A 87 1.01 -8.32 3.42
N TYR A 88 0.69 -7.52 4.44
CA TYR A 88 1.39 -7.49 5.72
C TYR A 88 0.70 -8.29 6.84
N GLU A 89 -0.49 -8.87 6.58
CA GLU A 89 -1.21 -9.79 7.50
C GLU A 89 -0.76 -11.25 7.36
#